data_AF-A0A6N6PZZ2-F1
#
_entry.id   AF-A0A6N6PZZ2-F1
#
_cell.length_a   1.000
_cell.length_b   1.000
_cell.length_c   1.000
_cell.angle_alpha   90.00
_cell.angle_beta   90.00
_cell.angle_gamma   90.00
#
_symmetry.space_group_name_H-M   'P 1'
#
loop_
_entity.id
_entity.type
_entity.pdbx_description
1 polymer ?
#
loop_
_entity_poly.entity_id
_entity_poly.type
_entity_poly.pdbx_seq_one_letter_code
_entity_poly.pdbx_strand_id
1 'polypeptide(L)'
;MKIIKDSETESGPPNLLNKEAFRKLNETLLKRLLDETETLQLHTALKTAANEAAALAWSSGFPLLVYPVLLAEKTQIVRLRHYRREKVLQRSQMLMGHSV
;
A
#
# COMPACT_ATOMS: atom_id res chain seq x y z
N MET A 1 -48.45 -16.44 22.74
CA MET A 1 -47.75 -16.79 21.49
C MET A 1 -46.58 -15.82 21.34
N LYS A 2 -45.35 -16.25 21.68
CA LYS A 2 -44.19 -15.36 21.84
C LYS A 2 -43.54 -15.05 20.48
N ILE A 3 -43.64 -13.78 20.11
CA ILE A 3 -42.60 -12.89 19.56
C ILE A 3 -41.58 -13.60 18.66
N ILE A 4 -41.69 -13.29 17.37
CA ILE A 4 -40.65 -13.43 16.34
C ILE A 4 -39.35 -12.93 16.96
N LYS A 5 -38.45 -13.85 17.30
CA LYS A 5 -37.09 -13.48 17.70
C LYS A 5 -36.48 -12.76 16.51
N ASP A 6 -36.20 -11.49 16.73
CA ASP A 6 -35.35 -10.68 15.89
C ASP A 6 -34.17 -11.52 15.43
N SER A 7 -34.03 -11.63 14.11
CA SER A 7 -32.80 -11.99 13.45
C SER A 7 -31.80 -10.89 13.75
N GLU A 8 -31.28 -10.89 14.97
CA GLU A 8 -30.12 -10.13 15.40
C GLU A 8 -28.96 -10.57 14.53
N THR A 9 -28.75 -9.81 13.46
CA THR A 9 -27.46 -9.54 12.83
C THR A 9 -26.30 -10.36 13.40
N GLU A 10 -25.96 -11.48 12.75
CA GLU A 10 -24.63 -12.09 12.81
C GLU A 10 -23.59 -11.17 12.13
N SER A 11 -23.53 -9.92 12.60
CA SER A 11 -22.59 -8.91 12.15
C SER A 11 -21.73 -8.60 13.35
N GLY A 12 -20.55 -9.22 13.40
CA GLY A 12 -19.55 -8.90 14.42
C GLY A 12 -19.34 -7.37 14.50
N PRO A 13 -18.89 -6.85 15.65
CA PRO A 13 -18.85 -5.40 15.89
C PRO A 13 -18.22 -4.67 14.70
N PRO A 14 -18.80 -3.54 14.24
CA PRO A 14 -18.49 -2.91 12.95
C PRO A 14 -17.00 -2.61 12.73
N ASN A 15 -16.24 -2.46 13.81
CA ASN A 15 -14.79 -2.31 13.79
C ASN A 15 -14.04 -3.56 13.26
N LEU A 16 -14.51 -4.77 13.57
CA LEU A 16 -13.91 -6.02 13.08
C LEU A 16 -14.12 -6.18 11.58
N LEU A 17 -15.33 -5.90 11.09
CA LEU A 17 -15.65 -5.93 9.66
C LEU A 17 -14.80 -4.93 8.87
N ASN A 18 -14.61 -3.71 9.41
CA ASN A 18 -13.76 -2.70 8.79
C ASN A 18 -12.29 -3.12 8.74
N LYS A 19 -11.77 -3.75 9.79
CA LYS A 19 -10.39 -4.27 9.82
C LYS A 19 -10.17 -5.39 8.80
N GLU A 20 -11.12 -6.31 8.69
CA GLU A 20 -11.02 -7.40 7.72
C GLU A 20 -11.14 -6.92 6.28
N ALA A 21 -12.10 -6.02 6.01
CA ALA A 21 -12.25 -5.37 4.71
C ALA A 21 -10.97 -4.62 4.33
N PHE A 22 -10.38 -3.89 5.28
CA PHE A 22 -9.15 -3.16 5.07
C PHE A 22 -7.98 -4.10 4.76
N ARG A 23 -7.84 -5.19 5.52
CA ARG A 23 -6.80 -6.20 5.28
C ARG A 23 -6.91 -6.78 3.86
N LYS A 24 -8.11 -7.20 3.46
CA LYS A 24 -8.35 -7.76 2.11
C LYS A 24 -8.05 -6.74 1.00
N LEU A 25 -8.45 -5.48 1.21
CA LEU A 25 -8.16 -4.39 0.27
C LEU A 25 -6.65 -4.17 0.15
N ASN A 26 -5.94 -4.10 1.27
CA ASN A 26 -4.50 -3.94 1.30
C ASN A 26 -3.78 -5.09 0.58
N GLU A 27 -4.10 -6.34 0.93
CA GLU A 27 -3.51 -7.53 0.29
C GLU A 27 -3.72 -7.52 -1.23
N THR A 28 -4.94 -7.18 -1.68
CA THR A 28 -5.29 -7.13 -3.09
C THR A 28 -4.49 -6.08 -3.85
N LEU A 29 -4.43 -4.85 -3.31
CA LEU A 29 -3.73 -3.74 -3.94
C LEU A 29 -2.21 -3.94 -3.91
N LEU A 30 -1.66 -4.41 -2.78
CA LEU A 30 -0.24 -4.66 -2.64
C LEU A 30 0.21 -5.79 -3.56
N LYS A 31 -0.58 -6.88 -3.68
CA LYS A 31 -0.29 -7.95 -4.63
C LYS A 31 -0.17 -7.42 -6.06
N ARG A 32 -1.16 -6.64 -6.52
CA ARG A 32 -1.12 -6.03 -7.87
C ARG A 32 0.13 -5.17 -8.06
N LEU A 33 0.47 -4.33 -7.09
CA LEU A 33 1.65 -3.47 -7.17
C LEU A 33 2.96 -4.26 -7.24
N LEU A 34 3.06 -5.37 -6.52
CA LEU A 34 4.24 -6.23 -6.52
C LEU A 34 4.33 -7.05 -7.81
N ASP A 35 3.20 -7.53 -8.34
CA ASP A 35 3.14 -8.25 -9.63
C ASP A 35 3.58 -7.34 -10.80
N GLU A 36 3.32 -6.03 -10.73
CA GLU A 36 3.77 -5.03 -11.70
C GLU A 36 5.26 -4.63 -11.56
N THR A 37 5.96 -5.14 -10.55
CA THR A 37 7.30 -4.66 -10.20
C THR A 37 8.34 -5.77 -10.35
N GLU A 38 9.43 -5.50 -11.07
CA GLU A 38 10.45 -6.53 -11.35
C GLU A 38 11.56 -6.62 -10.30
N THR A 39 11.88 -5.51 -9.61
CA THR A 39 13.05 -5.45 -8.73
C THR A 39 12.70 -5.62 -7.25
N LEU A 40 13.47 -6.46 -6.54
CA LEU A 40 13.29 -6.74 -5.11
C LEU A 40 13.48 -5.49 -4.23
N GLN A 41 14.35 -4.57 -4.65
CA GLN A 41 14.55 -3.29 -3.97
C GLN A 41 13.28 -2.43 -4.01
N LEU A 42 12.63 -2.37 -5.18
CA LEU A 42 11.38 -1.64 -5.34
C LEU A 42 10.23 -2.35 -4.63
N HIS A 43 10.18 -3.69 -4.59
CA HIS A 43 9.22 -4.44 -3.76
C HIS A 43 9.26 -4.03 -2.29
N THR A 44 10.45 -3.95 -1.71
CA THR A 44 10.64 -3.58 -0.30
C THR A 44 10.19 -2.14 -0.04
N ALA A 45 10.52 -1.23 -0.95
CA ALA A 45 10.10 0.17 -0.87
C ALA A 45 8.57 0.33 -1.02
N LEU A 46 7.93 -0.45 -1.90
CA LEU A 46 6.48 -0.46 -2.08
C LEU A 46 5.74 -1.00 -0.85
N LYS A 47 6.24 -2.06 -0.22
CA LYS A 47 5.70 -2.56 1.06
C LYS A 47 5.79 -1.51 2.17
N THR A 48 6.91 -0.78 2.23
CA THR A 48 7.09 0.30 3.19
C THR A 48 6.09 1.44 2.93
N ALA A 49 5.94 1.85 1.68
CA ALA A 49 4.94 2.84 1.26
C ALA A 49 3.50 2.42 1.61
N ALA A 50 3.16 1.14 1.43
CA ALA A 50 1.85 0.61 1.80
C ALA A 50 1.60 0.69 3.32
N ASN A 51 2.61 0.36 4.13
CA ASN A 51 2.51 0.49 5.59
C ASN A 51 2.34 1.95 6.03
N GLU A 52 3.07 2.88 5.42
CA GLU A 52 2.90 4.33 5.67
C GLU A 52 1.50 4.82 5.28
N ALA A 53 1.03 4.43 4.10
CA ALA A 53 -0.31 4.77 3.63
C ALA A 53 -1.40 4.20 4.55
N ALA A 54 -1.21 2.97 5.05
CA ALA A 54 -2.13 2.35 5.99
C ALA A 54 -2.18 3.11 7.31
N ALA A 55 -1.03 3.48 7.88
CA ALA A 55 -0.97 4.26 9.12
C ALA A 55 -1.73 5.60 8.99
N LEU A 56 -1.55 6.30 7.87
CA LEU A 56 -2.27 7.55 7.56
C LEU A 56 -3.76 7.33 7.29
N ALA A 57 -4.13 6.23 6.65
CA ALA A 57 -5.53 5.92 6.40
C ALA A 57 -6.29 5.66 7.72
N TRP A 58 -5.67 4.95 8.67
CA TRP A 58 -6.27 4.69 9.98
C TRP A 58 -6.46 5.96 10.83
N SER A 59 -5.62 6.99 10.68
CA SER A 59 -5.80 8.26 11.38
C SER A 59 -6.93 9.13 10.81
N SER A 60 -7.38 8.86 9.58
CA SER A 60 -8.42 9.65 8.91
C SER A 60 -9.86 9.36 9.36
N GLY A 61 -10.10 8.26 10.08
CA GLY A 61 -11.44 7.78 10.44
C GLY A 61 -12.18 7.02 9.32
N PHE A 62 -11.75 7.14 8.06
CA PHE A 62 -12.34 6.44 6.91
C PHE A 62 -11.29 5.65 6.10
N PRO A 63 -10.61 4.67 6.72
CA PRO A 63 -9.44 4.03 6.13
C PRO A 63 -9.73 3.32 4.80
N LEU A 64 -10.91 2.73 4.63
CA LEU A 64 -11.29 2.04 3.38
C LEU A 64 -11.40 2.99 2.18
N LEU A 65 -11.79 4.24 2.41
CA LEU A 65 -11.97 5.25 1.37
C LEU A 65 -10.64 5.93 1.03
N VAL A 66 -9.86 6.26 2.06
CA VAL A 66 -8.65 7.08 1.92
C VAL A 66 -7.44 6.24 1.50
N TYR A 67 -7.39 4.98 1.92
CA TYR A 67 -6.23 4.12 1.68
C TYR A 67 -5.84 3.92 0.21
N PRO A 68 -6.76 3.62 -0.73
CA PRO A 68 -6.39 3.40 -2.14
C PRO A 68 -5.68 4.61 -2.75
N VAL A 69 -6.14 5.82 -2.41
CA VAL A 69 -5.56 7.08 -2.91
C VAL A 69 -4.18 7.29 -2.30
N LEU A 70 -4.05 7.17 -0.98
CA LEU A 70 -2.75 7.31 -0.29
C LEU A 70 -1.72 6.29 -0.78
N LEU A 71 -2.14 5.05 -1.02
CA LEU A 71 -1.28 4.02 -1.55
C LEU A 71 -0.78 4.38 -2.95
N ALA A 72 -1.66 4.83 -3.85
CA ALA A 72 -1.29 5.27 -5.19
C ALA A 72 -0.28 6.43 -5.14
N GLU A 73 -0.51 7.44 -4.31
CA GLU A 73 0.40 8.59 -4.16
C GLU A 73 1.77 8.17 -3.62
N LYS A 74 1.80 7.38 -2.53
CA LYS A 74 3.04 6.93 -1.91
C LYS A 74 3.86 6.04 -2.84
N THR A 75 3.21 5.13 -3.56
CA THR A 75 3.88 4.25 -4.52
C THR A 75 4.41 5.01 -5.73
N GLN A 76 3.70 6.01 -6.23
CA GLN A 76 4.20 6.89 -7.29
C GLN A 76 5.48 7.64 -6.85
N ILE A 77 5.49 8.17 -5.63
CA ILE A 77 6.67 8.84 -5.06
C ILE A 77 7.86 7.88 -4.98
N VAL A 78 7.63 6.66 -4.49
CA VAL A 78 8.68 5.62 -4.40
C VAL A 78 9.22 5.25 -5.77
N ARG A 79 8.36 5.00 -6.76
CA ARG A 79 8.77 4.70 -8.15
C ARG A 79 9.63 5.83 -8.74
N LEU A 80 9.22 7.08 -8.56
CA LEU A 80 9.97 8.25 -9.03
C LEU A 80 11.34 8.37 -8.34
N ARG A 81 11.40 8.16 -7.02
CA ARG A 81 12.67 8.18 -6.27
C ARG A 81 13.62 7.07 -6.72
N HIS A 82 13.09 5.87 -6.92
CA HIS A 82 13.86 4.73 -7.42
C HIS A 82 14.48 5.03 -8.79
N TYR A 83 13.65 5.47 -9.74
CA TYR A 83 14.09 5.84 -11.08
C TYR A 83 15.18 6.92 -11.08
N ARG A 84 15.03 7.96 -10.24
CA ARG A 84 16.05 9.00 -10.08
C ARG A 84 17.35 8.43 -9.54
N ARG A 85 17.29 7.53 -8.56
CA ARG A 85 18.47 6.89 -7.96
C ARG A 85 19.23 6.06 -9.00
N GLU A 86 18.54 5.27 -9.80
CA GLU A 86 19.16 4.48 -10.88
C GLU A 86 19.87 5.38 -11.90
N LYS A 87 19.25 6.48 -12.32
CA LYS A 87 19.88 7.46 -13.22
C LYS A 87 21.15 8.08 -12.62
N VAL A 88 21.14 8.40 -11.34
CA VAL A 88 22.32 8.97 -10.66
C VAL A 88 23.44 7.93 -10.57
N LEU A 89 23.12 6.68 -10.27
CA LEU A 89 24.10 5.59 -10.24
C LEU A 89 24.74 5.35 -11.61
N GLN A 90 23.94 5.27 -12.68
CA GLN A 90 24.43 5.10 -14.05
C GLN A 90 25.37 6.24 -14.45
N ARG A 91 24.98 7.50 -14.17
CA ARG A 91 25.84 8.67 -14.44
C ARG A 91 27.15 8.62 -13.67
N SER A 92 27.09 8.23 -12.39
CA SER A 92 28.28 8.14 -11.55
C SER A 92 29.25 7.07 -12.05
N GLN A 93 28.72 5.91 -12.47
CA GLN A 93 29.52 4.83 -13.06
C GLN A 93 30.17 5.24 -14.39
N MET A 94 29.44 5.95 -15.26
CA MET A 94 29.98 6.48 -16.51
C MET A 94 31.15 7.45 -16.27
N LEU A 95 31.01 8.36 -15.30
CA LEU A 95 32.06 9.33 -14.95
C LEU A 95 33.32 8.66 -14.36
N MET A 96 33.14 7.62 -13.55
CA MET A 96 34.27 6.85 -13.00
C MET A 96 34.94 5.97 -14.06
N GLY A 97 34.19 5.45 -15.04
CA GLY A 97 34.73 4.63 -16.14
C GLY A 97 35.45 5.42 -17.23
N HIS A 98 35.16 6.71 -17.38
CA HIS A 98 35.87 7.62 -18.31
C HIS A 98 37.10 8.31 -17.70
N SER A 99 37.47 7.97 -16.46
CA SER A 99 38.63 8.53 -15.76
C SER A 99 39.80 7.55 -15.65
N VAL A 100 40.06 6.77 -16.71
CA VAL A 100 41.27 5.95 -16.91
C VAL A 100 41.86 6.26 -18.28
#